data_AF-A0A2T5K2R4-F1
#
_entry.id   AF-A0A2T5K2R4-F1
#
_cell.length_a   1.000
_cell.length_b   1.000
_cell.length_c   1.000
_cell.angle_alpha   90.00
_cell.angle_beta   90.00
_cell.angle_gamma   90.00
#
_symmetry.space_group_name_H-M   'P 1'
#
loop_
_entity.id
_entity.type
_entity.pdbx_description
1 polymer ?
#
loop_
_entity_poly.entity_id
_entity_poly.type
_entity_poly.pdbx_seq_one_letter_code
_entity_poly.pdbx_strand_id
1 'polypeptide(L)'
;MTLEHLQKARSGKWQYRRRIPKEAQERAGMKTFKRVLEATSGAALRREYGQLETEFERLVSIVAPAPAPWRPAATATPREEWQAAKTEAEALVSQGGTGLDEDELRDHLAEEMHRQGRTAVVQALKEPPAVPKHTLEDARKLYLKEKLAGGAGDDNRAAAIRLERIFARVRKALGERVRTCPLEDLKREDARAVRDHMLSSERSGGGTLSPASVRRELNVLVAVANFGLTEFDLRGKAVNPFEKLKIAGSEVGVADLDEDKRDPPSSTAKPLSN
;
A
#
# COMPACT_ATOMS: atom_id res chain seq x y z
N MET A 1 -8.99 -2.79 -28.64
CA MET A 1 -7.63 -2.46 -28.17
C MET A 1 -7.37 -0.99 -28.44
N THR A 2 -7.22 -0.19 -27.39
CA THR A 2 -6.72 1.19 -27.44
C THR A 2 -5.20 1.16 -27.62
N LEU A 3 -4.68 1.88 -28.61
CA LEU A 3 -3.23 1.96 -28.85
C LEU A 3 -2.65 3.09 -28.00
N GLU A 4 -2.09 2.74 -26.85
CA GLU A 4 -1.52 3.71 -25.91
C GLU A 4 -0.19 4.28 -26.42
N HIS A 5 0.23 5.42 -25.86
CA HIS A 5 1.54 6.04 -26.14
C HIS A 5 1.77 6.49 -27.60
N LEU A 6 0.73 6.51 -28.43
CA LEU A 6 0.73 7.15 -29.75
C LEU A 6 0.40 8.63 -29.69
N GLN A 7 1.15 9.43 -30.44
CA GLN A 7 0.92 10.86 -30.67
C GLN A 7 0.91 11.13 -32.17
N LYS A 8 0.02 12.00 -32.65
CA LYS A 8 0.02 12.43 -34.05
C LYS A 8 1.04 13.55 -34.22
N ALA A 9 2.02 13.36 -35.11
CA ALA A 9 3.02 14.37 -35.41
C ALA A 9 2.43 15.48 -36.30
N ARG A 10 3.08 16.65 -36.34
CA ARG A 10 2.71 17.76 -37.27
C ARG A 10 2.72 17.34 -38.74
N SER A 11 3.51 16.32 -39.09
CA SER A 11 3.59 15.73 -40.42
C SER A 11 2.42 14.78 -40.76
N GLY A 12 1.47 14.57 -39.84
CA GLY A 12 0.34 13.66 -40.04
C GLY A 12 0.63 12.18 -39.76
N LYS A 13 1.91 11.79 -39.63
CA LYS A 13 2.34 10.45 -39.21
C LYS A 13 2.12 10.22 -37.71
N TRP A 14 2.02 8.95 -37.34
CA TRP A 14 1.94 8.54 -35.94
C TRP A 14 3.33 8.41 -35.32
N GLN A 15 3.45 8.76 -34.04
CA GLN A 15 4.68 8.66 -33.26
C GLN A 15 4.41 7.87 -31.99
N TYR A 16 5.15 6.78 -31.79
CA TYR A 16 5.22 6.08 -30.52
C TYR A 16 6.19 6.82 -29.60
N ARG A 17 5.72 7.17 -28.39
CA ARG A 17 6.51 7.86 -27.38
C ARG A 17 6.22 7.32 -25.99
N ARG A 18 7.15 6.54 -25.45
CA ARG A 18 7.07 6.00 -24.07
C ARG A 18 8.28 6.42 -23.24
N ARG A 19 8.05 6.78 -21.98
CA ARG A 19 9.13 7.19 -21.06
C ARG A 19 9.85 5.94 -20.54
N ILE A 20 11.18 5.94 -20.58
CA ILE A 20 11.99 4.87 -19.99
C ILE A 20 11.98 5.02 -18.45
N PRO A 21 11.84 3.93 -17.68
CA PRO A 21 11.92 3.95 -16.21
C PRO A 21 13.19 4.67 -15.73
N LYS A 22 13.09 5.51 -14.68
CA LYS A 22 14.18 6.42 -14.24
C LYS A 22 15.50 5.67 -14.01
N GLU A 23 15.42 4.50 -13.38
CA GLU A 23 16.55 3.61 -13.04
C GLU A 23 17.21 2.96 -14.26
N ALA A 24 16.52 2.97 -15.40
CA ALA A 24 16.97 2.42 -16.67
C ALA A 24 17.44 3.51 -17.64
N GLN A 25 17.20 4.81 -17.36
CA GLN A 25 17.52 5.91 -18.29
C GLN A 25 19.02 6.09 -18.51
N GLU A 26 19.82 5.92 -17.47
CA GLU A 26 21.28 6.06 -17.54
C GLU A 26 21.89 4.94 -18.39
N ARG A 27 21.51 3.68 -18.13
CA ARG A 27 21.95 2.52 -18.93
C ARG A 27 21.39 2.50 -20.33
N ALA A 28 20.15 2.96 -20.54
CA ALA A 28 19.56 3.09 -21.87
C ALA A 28 20.13 4.25 -22.69
N GLY A 29 20.87 5.18 -22.07
CA GLY A 29 21.38 6.40 -22.71
C GLY A 29 20.30 7.37 -23.18
N MET A 30 19.03 7.14 -22.83
CA MET A 30 17.90 7.96 -23.29
C MET A 30 16.77 8.00 -22.25
N LYS A 31 16.09 9.15 -22.19
CA LYS A 31 14.98 9.38 -21.24
C LYS A 31 13.61 8.96 -21.80
N THR A 32 13.49 8.82 -23.12
CA THR A 32 12.23 8.53 -23.80
C THR A 32 12.51 7.73 -25.06
N PHE A 33 11.82 6.60 -25.21
CA PHE A 33 11.82 5.81 -26.43
C PHE A 33 10.86 6.44 -27.43
N LYS A 34 11.38 6.85 -28.59
CA LYS A 34 10.63 7.55 -29.63
C LYS A 34 10.85 6.89 -30.98
N ARG A 35 9.77 6.56 -31.67
CA ARG A 35 9.76 6.03 -33.04
C ARG A 35 8.58 6.59 -33.82
N VAL A 36 8.81 6.96 -35.08
CA VAL A 36 7.73 7.36 -36.00
C VAL A 36 7.25 6.09 -36.68
N LEU A 37 5.94 5.88 -36.72
CA LEU A 37 5.32 4.78 -37.44
C LEU A 37 5.14 5.21 -38.90
N GLU A 38 5.43 4.30 -39.81
CA GLU A 38 5.26 4.51 -41.24
C GLU A 38 3.80 4.30 -41.65
N ALA A 39 3.14 3.31 -41.05
CA ALA A 39 1.72 3.12 -41.21
C ALA A 39 0.91 4.26 -40.59
N THR A 40 -0.10 4.74 -41.34
CA THR A 40 -0.99 5.83 -40.91
C THR A 40 -2.32 5.34 -40.35
N SER A 41 -2.75 4.11 -40.65
CA SER A 41 -4.01 3.54 -40.14
C SER A 41 -4.10 2.00 -40.32
N GLY A 42 -5.16 1.42 -39.78
CA GLY A 42 -5.56 0.04 -40.08
C GLY A 42 -4.71 -1.04 -39.38
N ALA A 43 -4.65 -2.22 -40.01
CA ALA A 43 -3.96 -3.38 -39.46
C ALA A 43 -2.43 -3.22 -39.45
N ALA A 44 -1.86 -2.52 -40.43
CA ALA A 44 -0.44 -2.22 -40.51
C ALA A 44 0.04 -1.39 -39.31
N LEU A 45 -0.73 -0.36 -38.93
CA LEU A 45 -0.45 0.47 -37.75
C LEU A 45 -0.42 -0.36 -36.47
N ARG A 46 -1.38 -1.29 -36.30
CA ARG A 46 -1.43 -2.16 -35.12
C ARG A 46 -0.24 -3.12 -35.04
N ARG A 47 0.24 -3.61 -36.19
CA ARG A 47 1.40 -4.49 -36.27
C ARG A 47 2.70 -3.75 -35.92
N GLU A 48 2.92 -2.57 -36.52
CA GLU A 48 4.07 -1.72 -36.20
C GLU A 48 4.05 -1.31 -34.71
N TYR A 49 2.88 -0.98 -34.18
CA TYR A 49 2.71 -0.71 -32.76
C TYR A 49 3.14 -1.89 -31.88
N GLY A 50 2.67 -3.12 -32.17
CA GLY A 50 3.04 -4.30 -31.39
C GLY A 50 4.53 -4.62 -31.45
N GLN A 51 5.18 -4.36 -32.59
CA GLN A 51 6.64 -4.49 -32.72
C GLN A 51 7.38 -3.49 -31.83
N LEU A 52 6.95 -2.23 -31.83
CA LEU A 52 7.52 -1.18 -31.00
C LEU A 52 7.30 -1.42 -29.51
N GLU A 53 6.15 -1.97 -29.12
CA GLU A 53 5.88 -2.37 -27.73
C GLU A 53 6.83 -3.48 -27.29
N THR A 54 7.02 -4.50 -28.13
CA THR A 54 7.96 -5.60 -27.86
C THR A 54 9.41 -5.10 -27.79
N GLU A 55 9.81 -4.18 -28.68
CA GLU A 55 11.14 -3.57 -28.68
C GLU A 55 11.37 -2.76 -27.39
N PHE A 56 10.36 -1.99 -26.96
CA PHE A 56 10.42 -1.25 -25.72
C PHE A 56 10.55 -2.18 -24.52
N GLU A 57 9.75 -3.24 -24.45
CA GLU A 57 9.81 -4.22 -23.35
C GLU A 57 11.16 -4.91 -23.28
N ARG A 58 11.71 -5.35 -24.42
CA ARG A 58 13.07 -5.92 -24.49
C ARG A 58 14.15 -4.94 -24.07
N LEU A 59 14.06 -3.69 -24.52
CA LEU A 59 15.00 -2.65 -24.11
C LEU A 59 14.98 -2.49 -22.59
N VAL A 60 13.78 -2.35 -22.01
CA VAL A 60 13.60 -2.21 -20.56
C VAL A 60 14.08 -3.44 -19.80
N SER A 61 13.85 -4.67 -20.29
CA SER A 61 14.31 -5.88 -19.62
C SER A 61 15.83 -6.01 -19.59
N ILE A 62 16.53 -5.47 -20.60
CA ILE A 62 18.00 -5.51 -20.68
C ILE A 62 18.62 -4.40 -19.81
N VAL A 63 18.03 -3.20 -19.81
CA VAL A 63 18.66 -2.01 -19.23
C VAL A 63 18.08 -1.61 -17.87
N ALA A 64 16.99 -2.19 -17.41
CA ALA A 64 16.54 -2.05 -16.02
C ALA A 64 17.29 -3.06 -15.15
N PRO A 65 17.70 -2.69 -13.92
CA PRO A 65 18.21 -3.70 -13.00
C PRO A 65 17.03 -4.63 -12.67
N ALA A 66 17.29 -5.88 -12.31
CA ALA A 66 16.25 -6.67 -11.66
C ALA A 66 15.73 -5.83 -10.48
N PRO A 67 14.42 -5.48 -10.44
CA PRO A 67 13.93 -4.57 -9.44
C PRO A 67 14.21 -5.19 -8.07
N ALA A 68 14.93 -4.46 -7.22
CA ALA A 68 15.21 -4.91 -5.87
C ALA A 68 13.90 -5.41 -5.23
N PRO A 69 13.90 -6.55 -4.52
CA PRO A 69 12.68 -7.05 -3.90
C PRO A 69 12.10 -5.92 -3.05
N TRP A 70 10.86 -5.53 -3.35
CA TRP A 70 10.20 -4.49 -2.57
C TRP A 70 10.07 -5.00 -1.14
N ARG A 71 10.47 -4.16 -0.17
CA ARG A 71 10.31 -4.44 1.25
C ARG A 71 9.61 -3.25 1.91
N PRO A 72 8.65 -3.49 2.81
CA PRO A 72 8.06 -2.42 3.60
C PRO A 72 9.10 -1.81 4.55
N ALA A 73 8.85 -0.58 5.00
CA ALA A 73 9.67 0.01 6.06
C ALA A 73 9.65 -0.86 7.32
N ALA A 74 10.84 -1.22 7.81
CA ALA A 74 11.02 -2.02 9.02
C ALA A 74 10.89 -1.12 10.25
N THR A 75 9.65 -0.88 10.69
CA THR A 75 9.38 -0.20 11.96
C THR A 75 8.54 -1.15 12.81
N ALA A 76 9.10 -1.62 13.93
CA ALA A 76 8.41 -2.53 14.83
C ALA A 76 7.30 -1.79 15.59
N THR A 77 6.11 -2.38 15.68
CA THR A 77 5.03 -1.84 16.50
C THR A 77 5.23 -2.23 17.96
N PRO A 78 4.65 -1.50 18.93
CA PRO A 78 4.73 -1.87 20.35
C PRO A 78 4.30 -3.30 20.62
N ARG A 79 3.31 -3.81 19.88
CA ARG A 79 2.87 -5.20 19.99
C ARG A 79 3.90 -6.20 19.47
N GLU A 80 4.56 -5.92 18.35
CA GLU A 80 5.65 -6.78 17.86
C GLU A 80 6.87 -6.74 18.78
N GLU A 81 7.23 -5.56 19.31
CA GLU A 81 8.30 -5.40 20.29
C GLU A 81 8.01 -6.21 21.56
N TRP A 82 6.78 -6.13 22.07
CA TRP A 82 6.31 -6.93 23.20
C TRP A 82 6.35 -8.43 22.90
N GLN A 83 5.87 -8.85 21.72
CA GLN A 83 5.83 -10.26 21.35
C GLN A 83 7.23 -10.85 21.13
N ALA A 84 8.16 -10.07 20.57
CA ALA A 84 9.56 -10.45 20.44
C ALA A 84 10.21 -10.60 21.81
N ALA A 85 10.02 -9.63 22.71
CA ALA A 85 10.55 -9.68 24.07
C ALA A 85 10.00 -10.86 24.87
N LYS A 86 8.70 -11.16 24.73
CA LYS A 86 8.07 -12.33 25.35
C LYS A 86 8.64 -13.64 24.82
N THR A 87 8.67 -13.81 23.49
CA THR A 87 9.24 -15.01 22.85
C THR A 87 10.67 -15.24 23.30
N GLU A 88 11.44 -14.16 23.39
CA GLU A 88 12.82 -14.24 23.85
C GLU A 88 12.95 -14.61 25.33
N ALA A 89 12.15 -14.01 26.21
CA ALA A 89 12.12 -14.38 27.62
C ALA A 89 11.78 -15.86 27.81
N GLU A 90 10.78 -16.38 27.08
CA GLU A 90 10.41 -17.79 27.08
C GLU A 90 11.55 -18.69 26.58
N ALA A 91 12.27 -18.27 25.53
CA ALA A 91 13.42 -18.99 25.01
C ALA A 91 14.57 -19.05 26.02
N LEU A 92 14.84 -17.95 26.74
CA LEU A 92 15.85 -17.90 27.79
C LEU A 92 15.51 -18.83 28.96
N VAL A 93 14.26 -18.82 29.42
CA VAL A 93 13.80 -19.73 30.48
C VAL A 93 13.91 -21.19 30.02
N SER A 94 13.50 -21.50 28.78
CA SER A 94 13.59 -22.87 28.23
C SER A 94 15.03 -23.36 28.06
N GLN A 95 16.00 -22.46 27.89
CA GLN A 95 17.42 -22.79 27.78
C GLN A 95 18.14 -22.78 29.13
N GLY A 96 17.49 -22.28 30.19
CA GLY A 96 18.02 -22.22 31.55
C GLY A 96 18.28 -23.60 32.13
N GLY A 97 19.42 -23.77 32.79
CA GLY A 97 19.87 -25.05 33.34
C GLY A 97 19.02 -25.56 34.50
N THR A 98 19.03 -26.88 34.72
CA THR A 98 18.32 -27.55 35.81
C THR A 98 19.00 -27.28 37.15
N GLY A 99 18.31 -26.71 38.13
CA GLY A 99 18.82 -26.53 39.50
C GLY A 99 18.22 -25.38 40.30
N LEU A 100 17.58 -24.42 39.62
CA LEU A 100 16.76 -23.38 40.22
C LEU A 100 15.28 -23.71 39.99
N ASP A 101 14.40 -23.20 40.85
CA ASP A 101 12.99 -23.11 40.46
C ASP A 101 12.79 -22.03 39.37
N GLU A 102 11.62 -22.05 38.73
CA GLU A 102 11.37 -21.19 37.57
C GLU A 102 11.41 -19.70 37.93
N ASP A 103 10.99 -19.33 39.14
CA ASP A 103 10.94 -17.94 39.59
C ASP A 103 12.36 -17.42 39.87
N GLU A 104 13.19 -18.22 40.56
CA GLU A 104 14.62 -17.92 40.76
C GLU A 104 15.38 -17.83 39.43
N LEU A 105 15.08 -18.71 38.48
CA LEU A 105 15.67 -18.66 37.13
C LEU A 105 15.27 -17.38 36.39
N ARG A 106 13.99 -17.00 36.45
CA ARG A 106 13.48 -15.78 35.81
C ARG A 106 14.13 -14.53 36.39
N ASP A 107 14.29 -14.46 37.71
CA ASP A 107 14.95 -13.33 38.37
C ASP A 107 16.43 -13.23 37.99
N HIS A 108 17.14 -14.37 37.99
CA HIS A 108 18.54 -14.41 37.56
C HIS A 108 18.71 -13.95 36.10
N LEU A 109 17.86 -14.45 35.20
CA LEU A 109 17.85 -14.05 33.79
C LEU A 109 17.48 -12.57 33.63
N ALA A 110 16.56 -12.05 34.44
CA ALA A 110 16.15 -10.65 34.39
C ALA A 110 17.31 -9.72 34.80
N GLU A 111 18.12 -10.08 35.80
CA GLU A 111 19.31 -9.34 36.18
C GLU A 111 20.38 -9.34 35.07
N GLU A 112 20.60 -10.48 34.42
CA GLU A 112 21.52 -10.59 33.27
C GLU A 112 21.04 -9.71 32.10
N MET A 113 19.76 -9.80 31.72
CA MET A 113 19.19 -8.97 30.66
C MET A 113 19.19 -7.48 31.01
N HIS A 114 19.06 -7.13 32.30
CA HIS A 114 19.17 -5.75 32.77
C HIS A 114 20.59 -5.21 32.58
N ARG A 115 21.63 -6.00 32.92
CA ARG A 115 23.03 -5.65 32.66
C ARG A 115 23.33 -5.43 31.17
N GLN A 116 22.60 -6.11 30.29
CA GLN A 116 22.69 -5.95 28.84
C GLN A 116 21.83 -4.79 28.29
N GLY A 117 21.11 -4.05 29.14
CA GLY A 117 20.25 -2.93 28.73
C GLY A 117 18.95 -3.35 28.03
N ARG A 118 18.50 -4.59 28.20
CA ARG A 118 17.39 -5.18 27.44
C ARG A 118 16.05 -5.06 28.17
N THR A 119 15.64 -3.83 28.42
CA THR A 119 14.50 -3.50 29.31
C THR A 119 13.20 -4.23 28.97
N ALA A 120 12.85 -4.39 27.69
CA ALA A 120 11.62 -5.09 27.30
C ALA A 120 11.64 -6.59 27.66
N VAL A 121 12.80 -7.24 27.54
CA VAL A 121 12.98 -8.66 27.92
C VAL A 121 12.96 -8.80 29.43
N VAL A 122 13.59 -7.86 30.16
CA VAL A 122 13.52 -7.81 31.64
C VAL A 122 12.08 -7.74 32.13
N GLN A 123 11.27 -6.87 31.52
CA GLN A 123 9.83 -6.78 31.85
C GLN A 123 9.12 -8.09 31.55
N ALA A 124 9.37 -8.70 30.39
CA ALA A 124 8.78 -9.99 30.02
C ALA A 124 9.19 -11.17 30.95
N LEU A 125 10.39 -11.12 31.53
CA LEU A 125 10.87 -12.15 32.47
C LEU A 125 10.23 -12.03 33.86
N LYS A 126 10.10 -10.81 34.39
CA LYS A 126 9.57 -10.54 35.74
C LYS A 126 8.05 -10.61 35.82
N GLU A 127 7.40 -9.79 35.00
CA GLU A 127 5.95 -9.70 34.93
C GLU A 127 5.59 -9.11 33.56
N PRO A 128 5.14 -9.94 32.60
CA PRO A 128 4.87 -9.47 31.26
C PRO A 128 3.86 -8.31 31.31
N PRO A 129 4.20 -7.12 30.79
CA PRO A 129 3.27 -6.00 30.82
C PRO A 129 2.04 -6.34 29.99
N ALA A 130 0.92 -5.67 30.28
CA ALA A 130 -0.33 -5.87 29.55
C ALA A 130 -0.09 -5.80 28.03
N VAL A 131 -0.71 -6.73 27.29
CA VAL A 131 -0.51 -6.85 25.84
C VAL A 131 -0.84 -5.52 25.16
N PRO A 132 0.10 -4.88 24.44
CA PRO A 132 -0.15 -3.60 23.79
C PRO A 132 -1.32 -3.69 22.81
N LYS A 133 -2.22 -2.72 22.79
CA LYS A 133 -3.39 -2.74 21.88
C LYS A 133 -2.95 -2.60 20.42
N HIS A 134 -3.73 -3.15 19.49
CA HIS A 134 -3.46 -3.04 18.07
C HIS A 134 -3.60 -1.60 17.57
N THR A 135 -2.70 -1.18 16.70
CA THR A 135 -2.59 0.18 16.14
C THR A 135 -2.90 0.21 14.64
N LEU A 136 -2.89 1.40 14.05
CA LEU A 136 -3.06 1.55 12.59
C LEU A 136 -1.89 0.93 11.81
N GLU A 137 -0.68 0.98 12.36
CA GLU A 137 0.50 0.36 11.75
C GLU A 137 0.40 -1.18 11.78
N ASP A 138 -0.16 -1.77 12.85
CA ASP A 138 -0.46 -3.20 12.91
C ASP A 138 -1.48 -3.61 11.84
N ALA A 139 -2.54 -2.81 11.68
CA ALA A 139 -3.54 -3.03 10.63
C ALA A 139 -2.91 -2.96 9.22
N ARG A 140 -1.97 -2.04 8.97
CA ARG A 140 -1.22 -1.99 7.71
C ARG A 140 -0.47 -3.28 7.45
N LYS A 141 0.31 -3.74 8.44
CA LYS A 141 1.16 -4.92 8.28
C LYS A 141 0.32 -6.16 8.02
N LEU A 142 -0.78 -6.31 8.76
CA LEU A 142 -1.73 -7.40 8.53
C LEU A 142 -2.35 -7.31 7.14
N TYR A 143 -2.81 -6.12 6.71
CA TYR A 143 -3.37 -5.93 5.36
C TYR A 143 -2.37 -6.25 4.26
N LEU A 144 -1.13 -5.79 4.40
CA LEU A 144 -0.05 -6.09 3.45
C LEU A 144 0.21 -7.60 3.35
N LYS A 145 0.29 -8.27 4.50
CA LYS A 145 0.55 -9.71 4.56
C LYS A 145 -0.58 -10.51 3.94
N GLU A 146 -1.82 -10.28 4.39
CA GLU A 146 -2.97 -11.14 4.09
C GLU A 146 -3.69 -10.75 2.80
N LYS A 147 -3.87 -9.44 2.51
CA LYS A 147 -4.59 -8.98 1.31
C LYS A 147 -3.70 -8.77 0.10
N LEU A 148 -2.41 -8.49 0.31
CA LEU A 148 -1.46 -8.22 -0.77
C LEU A 148 -0.35 -9.27 -0.86
N ALA A 149 -0.48 -10.42 -0.18
CA ALA A 149 0.50 -11.51 -0.18
C ALA A 149 1.94 -11.03 0.09
N GLY A 150 2.11 -10.04 0.98
CA GLY A 150 3.41 -9.44 1.28
C GLY A 150 4.04 -8.65 0.11
N GLY A 151 3.28 -8.35 -0.94
CA GLY A 151 3.76 -7.74 -2.18
C GLY A 151 4.30 -8.75 -3.21
N ALA A 152 3.99 -10.05 -3.06
CA ALA A 152 4.37 -11.08 -4.01
C ALA A 152 3.47 -11.06 -5.27
N GLY A 153 4.10 -11.02 -6.44
CA GLY A 153 3.43 -10.86 -7.75
C GLY A 153 3.29 -9.39 -8.17
N ASP A 154 3.23 -9.14 -9.49
CA ASP A 154 3.33 -7.77 -10.04
C ASP A 154 2.18 -6.85 -9.60
N ASP A 155 0.94 -7.35 -9.61
CA ASP A 155 -0.24 -6.57 -9.21
C ASP A 155 -0.22 -6.22 -7.73
N ASN A 156 0.08 -7.21 -6.88
CA ASN A 156 0.22 -7.04 -5.44
C ASN A 156 1.39 -6.12 -5.09
N ARG A 157 2.49 -6.18 -5.84
CA ARG A 157 3.64 -5.29 -5.68
C ARG A 157 3.26 -3.84 -5.94
N ALA A 158 2.53 -3.55 -7.02
CA ALA A 158 2.07 -2.20 -7.33
C ALA A 158 1.10 -1.67 -6.24
N ALA A 159 0.21 -2.53 -5.73
CA ALA A 159 -0.68 -2.21 -4.63
C ALA A 159 0.08 -1.97 -3.31
N ALA A 160 1.09 -2.79 -3.01
CA ALA A 160 1.92 -2.69 -1.80
C ALA A 160 2.78 -1.40 -1.79
N ILE A 161 3.37 -1.04 -2.93
CA ILE A 161 4.08 0.24 -3.11
C ILE A 161 3.13 1.42 -2.87
N ARG A 162 1.90 1.33 -3.41
CA ARG A 162 0.88 2.37 -3.20
C ARG A 162 0.52 2.48 -1.72
N LEU A 163 0.29 1.35 -1.05
CA LEU A 163 -0.01 1.30 0.38
C LEU A 163 1.10 1.96 1.21
N GLU A 164 2.37 1.63 0.94
CA GLU A 164 3.50 2.23 1.65
C GLU A 164 3.60 3.74 1.41
N ARG A 165 3.36 4.19 0.18
CA ARG A 165 3.33 5.63 -0.13
C ARG A 165 2.23 6.36 0.66
N ILE A 166 1.06 5.76 0.79
CA ILE A 166 -0.05 6.31 1.56
C ILE A 166 0.35 6.38 3.03
N PHE A 167 0.89 5.31 3.60
CA PHE A 167 1.32 5.28 4.99
C PHE A 167 2.50 6.21 5.29
N ALA A 168 3.39 6.45 4.33
CA ALA A 168 4.42 7.48 4.45
C ALA A 168 3.81 8.88 4.64
N ARG A 169 2.66 9.19 4.01
CA ARG A 169 1.93 10.44 4.26
C ARG A 169 1.22 10.42 5.61
N VAL A 170 0.64 9.29 6.01
CA VAL A 170 -0.01 9.14 7.31
C VAL A 170 0.99 9.35 8.45
N ARG A 171 2.18 8.75 8.37
CA ARG A 171 3.28 8.96 9.34
C ARG A 171 3.72 10.41 9.40
N LYS A 172 3.74 11.13 8.27
CA LYS A 172 4.03 12.58 8.27
C LYS A 172 2.92 13.41 8.93
N ALA A 173 1.66 13.00 8.77
CA ALA A 173 0.51 13.73 9.31
C ALA A 173 0.32 13.50 10.82
N LEU A 174 0.50 12.27 11.29
CA LEU A 174 0.21 11.86 12.66
C LEU A 174 1.46 11.62 13.52
N GLY A 175 2.65 11.60 12.90
CA GLY A 175 3.90 11.30 13.58
C GLY A 175 3.88 9.91 14.23
N GLU A 176 4.37 9.86 15.47
CA GLU A 176 4.48 8.63 16.26
C GLU A 176 3.11 8.02 16.64
N ARG A 177 2.03 8.82 16.56
CA ARG A 177 0.68 8.35 16.89
C ARG A 177 0.22 7.20 16.00
N VAL A 178 0.72 7.08 14.77
CA VAL A 178 0.37 5.94 13.88
C VAL A 178 0.75 4.60 14.51
N ARG A 179 1.86 4.59 15.24
CA ARG A 179 2.48 3.40 15.84
C ARG A 179 2.06 3.19 17.29
N THR A 180 1.69 4.25 17.99
CA THR A 180 1.44 4.22 19.44
C THR A 180 -0.03 4.37 19.81
N CYS A 181 -0.86 4.99 18.97
CA CYS A 181 -2.29 5.13 19.22
C CYS A 181 -2.99 3.81 18.91
N PRO A 182 -3.74 3.25 19.86
CA PRO A 182 -4.63 2.12 19.60
C PRO A 182 -5.63 2.44 18.49
N LEU A 183 -5.95 1.44 17.68
CA LEU A 183 -6.91 1.55 16.57
C LEU A 183 -8.30 1.96 17.07
N GLU A 184 -8.66 1.54 18.29
CA GLU A 184 -9.91 1.92 18.95
C GLU A 184 -9.96 3.37 19.46
N ASP A 185 -8.79 3.97 19.69
CA ASP A 185 -8.67 5.34 20.20
C ASP A 185 -8.48 6.38 19.07
N LEU A 186 -8.42 5.94 17.81
CA LEU A 186 -8.28 6.84 16.67
C LEU A 186 -9.53 7.70 16.49
N LYS A 187 -9.34 9.01 16.42
CA LYS A 187 -10.43 9.98 16.35
C LYS A 187 -10.61 10.53 14.95
N ARG A 188 -11.79 11.11 14.73
CA ARG A 188 -12.12 11.87 13.51
C ARG A 188 -11.16 13.01 13.24
N GLU A 189 -10.57 13.59 14.29
CA GLU A 189 -9.54 14.63 14.21
C GLU A 189 -8.25 14.11 13.57
N ASP A 190 -7.78 12.91 13.96
CA ASP A 190 -6.61 12.28 13.34
C ASP A 190 -6.87 12.06 11.83
N ALA A 191 -8.06 11.58 11.47
CA ALA A 191 -8.42 11.37 10.07
C ALA A 191 -8.52 12.68 9.26
N ARG A 192 -8.95 13.79 9.89
CA ARG A 192 -8.91 15.13 9.27
C ARG A 192 -7.48 15.61 9.07
N ALA A 193 -6.60 15.44 10.05
CA ALA A 193 -5.19 15.80 9.94
C ALA A 193 -4.51 15.05 8.78
N VAL A 194 -4.80 13.75 8.61
CA VAL A 194 -4.32 12.97 7.46
C VAL A 194 -4.84 13.52 6.14
N ARG A 195 -6.15 13.80 6.03
CA ARG A 195 -6.74 14.39 4.81
C ARG A 195 -6.07 15.73 4.48
N ASP A 196 -5.93 16.60 5.46
CA ASP A 196 -5.42 17.97 5.25
C ASP A 196 -3.94 17.94 4.86
N HIS A 197 -3.15 17.03 5.44
CA HIS A 197 -1.78 16.77 5.01
C HIS A 197 -1.70 16.19 3.59
N MET A 198 -2.62 15.29 3.20
CA MET A 198 -2.67 14.77 1.84
C MET A 198 -3.04 15.86 0.82
N LEU A 199 -3.95 16.78 1.16
CA LEU A 199 -4.33 17.91 0.31
C LEU A 199 -3.21 18.95 0.18
N SER A 200 -2.41 19.17 1.22
CA SER A 200 -1.25 20.07 1.16
C SER A 200 0.01 19.42 0.58
N SER A 201 0.02 18.10 0.46
CA SER A 201 1.16 17.35 -0.08
C SER A 201 1.41 17.67 -1.55
N GLU A 202 2.67 17.91 -1.89
CA GLU A 202 3.11 18.10 -3.27
C GLU A 202 2.99 16.81 -4.10
N ARG A 203 2.59 16.97 -5.36
CA ARG A 203 2.62 15.90 -6.36
C ARG A 203 3.88 15.96 -7.22
N SER A 204 4.27 14.82 -7.79
CA SER A 204 5.33 14.77 -8.79
C SER A 204 4.94 15.61 -10.01
N GLY A 205 5.75 16.63 -10.33
CA GLY A 205 5.48 17.58 -11.42
C GLY A 205 4.79 18.89 -11.00
N GLY A 206 4.83 19.25 -9.72
CA GLY A 206 4.39 20.55 -9.19
C GLY A 206 2.90 20.61 -8.83
N GLY A 207 2.58 21.45 -7.85
CA GLY A 207 1.24 21.57 -7.29
C GLY A 207 0.90 20.50 -6.24
N THR A 208 -0.31 20.56 -5.70
CA THR A 208 -0.79 19.65 -4.65
C THR A 208 -1.51 18.42 -5.21
N LEU A 209 -1.76 17.41 -4.38
CA LEU A 209 -2.62 16.28 -4.75
C LEU A 209 -4.04 16.76 -5.05
N SER A 210 -4.62 16.25 -6.15
CA SER A 210 -6.01 16.55 -6.48
C SER A 210 -6.97 15.92 -5.47
N PRO A 211 -8.15 16.54 -5.22
CA PRO A 211 -9.18 15.97 -4.33
C PRO A 211 -9.58 14.53 -4.68
N ALA A 212 -9.62 14.18 -5.97
CA ALA A 212 -9.89 12.82 -6.44
C ALA A 212 -8.78 11.83 -6.05
N SER A 213 -7.51 12.26 -6.10
CA SER A 213 -6.38 11.43 -5.66
C SER A 213 -6.42 11.20 -4.16
N VAL A 214 -6.70 12.25 -3.37
CA VAL A 214 -6.85 12.15 -1.92
C VAL A 214 -8.00 11.20 -1.56
N ARG A 215 -9.14 11.27 -2.26
CA ARG A 215 -10.25 10.32 -2.04
C ARG A 215 -9.82 8.88 -2.27
N ARG A 216 -9.09 8.60 -3.35
CA ARG A 216 -8.60 7.25 -3.65
C ARG A 216 -7.64 6.74 -2.56
N GLU A 217 -6.73 7.58 -2.08
CA GLU A 217 -5.80 7.21 -1.00
C GLU A 217 -6.53 7.01 0.34
N LEU A 218 -7.52 7.85 0.66
CA LEU A 218 -8.36 7.68 1.85
C LEU A 218 -9.22 6.41 1.79
N ASN A 219 -9.73 6.02 0.63
CA ASN A 219 -10.48 4.77 0.49
C ASN A 219 -9.61 3.54 0.81
N VAL A 220 -8.32 3.57 0.47
CA VAL A 220 -7.38 2.52 0.88
C VAL A 220 -7.20 2.52 2.40
N LEU A 221 -7.11 3.69 3.04
CA LEU A 221 -7.04 3.78 4.51
C LEU A 221 -8.31 3.27 5.18
N VAL A 222 -9.48 3.57 4.62
CA VAL A 222 -10.76 3.01 5.08
C VAL A 222 -10.72 1.48 5.01
N ALA A 223 -10.26 0.91 3.89
CA ALA A 223 -10.14 -0.54 3.74
C ALA A 223 -9.17 -1.16 4.75
N VAL A 224 -8.00 -0.56 4.96
CA VAL A 224 -6.98 -1.05 5.90
C VAL A 224 -7.50 -0.98 7.35
N ALA A 225 -8.10 0.13 7.75
CA ALA A 225 -8.64 0.29 9.09
C ALA A 225 -9.83 -0.66 9.33
N ASN A 226 -10.74 -0.82 8.37
CA ASN A 226 -11.87 -1.76 8.50
C ASN A 226 -11.40 -3.22 8.54
N PHE A 227 -10.36 -3.56 7.78
CA PHE A 227 -9.75 -4.87 7.85
C PHE A 227 -9.15 -5.11 9.24
N GLY A 228 -8.34 -4.18 9.75
CA GLY A 228 -7.80 -4.26 11.11
C GLY A 228 -8.89 -4.35 12.19
N LEU A 229 -9.96 -3.55 12.09
CA LEU A 229 -11.07 -3.62 13.04
C LEU A 229 -11.78 -4.98 13.03
N THR A 230 -11.83 -5.64 11.88
CA THR A 230 -12.44 -6.98 11.75
C THR A 230 -11.51 -8.05 12.32
N GLU A 231 -10.25 -8.08 11.87
CA GLU A 231 -9.30 -9.14 12.23
C GLU A 231 -8.78 -9.02 13.67
N PHE A 232 -8.86 -7.84 14.29
CA PHE A 232 -8.50 -7.64 15.70
C PHE A 232 -9.71 -7.69 16.65
N ASP A 233 -10.88 -8.14 16.18
CA ASP A 233 -12.11 -8.26 16.98
C ASP A 233 -12.56 -6.94 17.64
N LEU A 234 -12.34 -5.83 16.94
CA LEU A 234 -12.70 -4.47 17.36
C LEU A 234 -13.99 -3.95 16.69
N ARG A 235 -14.60 -4.74 15.81
CA ARG A 235 -15.90 -4.40 15.21
C ARG A 235 -16.96 -4.21 16.29
N GLY A 236 -17.69 -3.10 16.20
CA GLY A 236 -18.70 -2.71 17.19
C GLY A 236 -18.13 -2.05 18.45
N LYS A 237 -16.82 -2.19 18.71
CA LYS A 237 -16.12 -1.51 19.83
C LYS A 237 -15.51 -0.18 19.39
N ALA A 238 -15.08 -0.10 18.13
CA ALA A 238 -14.48 1.08 17.55
C ALA A 238 -15.11 1.42 16.19
N VAL A 239 -15.10 2.71 15.86
CA VAL A 239 -15.59 3.23 14.59
C VAL A 239 -14.40 3.69 13.76
N ASN A 240 -14.39 3.36 12.47
CA ASN A 240 -13.34 3.81 11.57
C ASN A 240 -13.44 5.33 11.33
N PRO A 241 -12.47 6.14 11.80
CA PRO A 241 -12.55 7.58 11.70
C PRO A 241 -12.32 8.11 10.28
N PHE A 242 -11.87 7.28 9.34
CA PHE A 242 -11.68 7.66 7.93
C PHE A 242 -12.96 7.53 7.10
N GLU A 243 -14.01 6.88 7.61
CA GLU A 243 -15.25 6.64 6.84
C GLU A 243 -16.04 7.92 6.55
N LYS A 244 -16.56 8.07 5.33
CA LYS A 244 -17.42 9.21 4.93
C LYS A 244 -16.78 10.58 5.21
N LEU A 245 -15.46 10.69 5.09
CA LEU A 245 -14.73 11.92 5.35
C LEU A 245 -14.91 12.90 4.18
N LYS A 246 -15.42 14.11 4.46
CA LYS A 246 -15.69 15.13 3.43
C LYS A 246 -14.37 15.68 2.86
N ILE A 247 -14.29 15.80 1.54
CA ILE A 247 -13.15 16.38 0.81
C ILE A 247 -13.72 17.49 -0.09
N ALA A 248 -13.33 18.75 0.13
CA ALA A 248 -13.79 19.86 -0.70
C ALA A 248 -13.20 19.78 -2.12
N GLY A 249 -13.96 20.20 -3.14
CA GLY A 249 -13.54 20.15 -4.56
C GLY A 249 -13.64 18.77 -5.21
N SER A 250 -14.42 17.88 -4.60
CA SER A 250 -14.46 16.45 -4.89
C SER A 250 -15.86 16.00 -5.34
N GLU A 251 -16.79 16.95 -5.52
CA GLU A 251 -18.20 16.71 -5.86
C GLU A 251 -18.46 16.56 -7.36
N VAL A 252 -17.42 16.42 -8.18
CA VAL A 252 -17.60 16.04 -9.60
C VAL A 252 -17.66 14.52 -9.68
N GLY A 253 -18.90 14.00 -9.73
CA GLY A 253 -19.24 12.67 -10.25
C GLY A 253 -19.20 11.51 -9.26
N VAL A 254 -20.10 11.49 -8.29
CA VAL A 254 -20.67 10.20 -7.84
C VAL A 254 -21.69 9.82 -8.92
N ALA A 255 -21.20 9.24 -10.02
CA ALA A 255 -22.05 8.38 -10.83
C ALA A 255 -22.11 7.06 -10.06
N ASP A 256 -23.26 6.85 -9.44
CA ASP A 256 -23.88 5.59 -9.04
C ASP A 256 -22.98 4.34 -9.13
N LEU A 257 -22.57 3.85 -7.96
CA LEU A 257 -22.34 2.42 -7.76
C LEU A 257 -23.67 1.74 -7.44
N ASP A 258 -24.72 2.03 -8.22
CA ASP A 258 -25.95 1.24 -8.24
C ASP A 258 -25.78 0.14 -9.31
N GLU A 259 -25.03 -0.90 -8.95
CA GLU A 259 -25.17 -2.20 -9.59
C GLU A 259 -26.51 -2.84 -9.17
N ASP A 260 -27.64 -2.27 -9.59
CA ASP A 260 -28.93 -2.99 -9.55
C ASP A 260 -30.01 -2.48 -10.53
N LYS A 261 -29.61 -2.15 -11.76
CA LYS A 261 -30.54 -2.11 -12.90
C LYS A 261 -30.00 -2.96 -14.04
N ARG A 262 -30.20 -4.27 -13.92
CA ARG A 262 -30.21 -5.16 -15.09
C ARG A 262 -31.51 -4.89 -15.84
N ASP A 263 -31.43 -4.16 -16.94
CA ASP A 263 -32.49 -4.18 -17.95
C ASP A 263 -32.61 -5.61 -18.51
N PRO A 264 -33.80 -6.22 -18.51
CA PRO A 264 -34.01 -7.52 -19.15
C PRO A 264 -33.80 -7.37 -20.67
N PRO A 265 -33.24 -8.39 -21.35
CA PRO A 265 -33.00 -8.30 -22.78
C PRO A 265 -34.33 -8.16 -23.54
N SER A 266 -34.44 -7.04 -24.26
CA SER A 266 -35.46 -6.75 -25.25
C SER A 266 -35.55 -7.88 -26.28
N SER A 267 -36.67 -8.62 -26.27
CA SER A 267 -37.02 -9.58 -27.30
C SER A 267 -37.60 -8.82 -28.49
N THR A 268 -36.78 -8.60 -29.52
CA THR A 268 -37.26 -8.18 -30.84
C THR A 268 -37.80 -9.39 -31.59
N ALA A 269 -39.12 -9.63 -31.52
CA ALA A 269 -39.84 -10.45 -32.50
C ALA A 269 -40.50 -9.51 -33.52
N LYS A 270 -40.09 -9.62 -34.79
CA LYS A 270 -40.71 -8.97 -35.94
C LYS A 270 -42.16 -9.48 -36.11
N PRO A 271 -43.13 -8.64 -36.48
CA PRO A 271 -44.40 -9.13 -37.00
C PRO A 271 -44.20 -9.61 -38.45
N LEU A 272 -44.65 -10.83 -38.73
CA LEU A 272 -44.93 -11.30 -40.09
C LEU A 272 -46.33 -10.83 -40.47
N SER A 273 -46.42 -10.21 -41.64
CA SER A 273 -47.67 -9.86 -42.31
C SER A 273 -48.53 -11.10 -42.58
N ASN A 274 -49.83 -11.01 -42.31
CA ASN A 274 -50.90 -11.31 -43.25
C ASN A 274 -52.21 -10.69 -42.77
#